data_AF-A0A7L1KFL5-F1
#
_entry.id   AF-A0A7L1KFL5-F1
#
_cell.length_a   1.000
_cell.length_b   1.000
_cell.length_c   1.000
_cell.angle_alpha   90.00
_cell.angle_beta   90.00
_cell.angle_gamma   90.00
#
_symmetry.space_group_name_H-M   'P 1'
#
loop_
_entity.id
_entity.type
_entity.pdbx_description
1 polymer ?
#
loop_
_entity_poly.entity_id
_entity_poly.type
_entity_poly.pdbx_seq_one_letter_code
_entity_poly.pdbx_strand_id
1 'polypeptide(L)'
;AVRFPPGTNCTVTGWGDIRTAGPLPPPKTLQQLEVPLLSHRRCRCLYAGTGDTAALGTPAGDTLCAGFPQGQRDACQVGATVPSVPSPRPRVPPAR
;
A
#
# COMPACT_ATOMS: atom_id res chain seq x y z
N ALA A 1 -2.99 -13.58 16.96
CA ALA A 1 -2.76 -12.87 15.68
C ALA A 1 -3.96 -11.97 15.41
N VAL A 2 -3.74 -10.72 15.01
CA VAL A 2 -4.82 -9.79 14.62
C VAL A 2 -5.33 -10.20 13.24
N ARG A 3 -6.65 -10.22 13.04
CA ARG A 3 -7.27 -10.53 11.76
C ARG A 3 -8.06 -9.33 11.26
N PHE A 4 -7.80 -8.93 10.03
CA PHE A 4 -8.53 -7.87 9.35
C PHE A 4 -9.38 -8.49 8.24
N PRO A 5 -10.72 -8.45 8.34
CA PRO A 5 -11.61 -8.96 7.30
C PRO A 5 -11.43 -8.19 5.98
N PRO A 6 -11.49 -8.86 4.81
CA PRO A 6 -11.61 -8.17 3.52
C PRO A 6 -12.80 -7.21 3.54
N GLY A 7 -12.64 -6.04 2.92
CA GLY A 7 -13.63 -4.96 2.94
C GLY A 7 -13.55 -4.06 4.16
N THR A 8 -12.72 -4.38 5.17
CA THR A 8 -12.43 -3.42 6.26
C THR A 8 -11.72 -2.21 5.66
N ASN A 9 -12.22 -1.01 5.94
CA ASN A 9 -11.57 0.22 5.50
C ASN A 9 -10.31 0.48 6.32
N CYS A 10 -9.25 0.86 5.63
CA CYS A 10 -8.00 1.30 6.23
C CYS A 10 -7.65 2.68 5.70
N THR A 11 -7.01 3.46 6.57
CA THR A 11 -6.53 4.78 6.22
C THR A 11 -5.07 4.69 5.80
N VAL A 12 -4.78 5.16 4.59
CA VAL A 12 -3.41 5.34 4.08
C VAL A 12 -3.10 6.84 4.11
N THR A 13 -1.95 7.20 4.68
CA THR A 13 -1.49 8.60 4.76
C THR A 13 -0.10 8.76 4.16
N GLY A 14 0.20 9.90 3.54
CA GLY A 14 1.54 10.17 3.02
C GLY A 14 1.76 11.59 2.49
N TRP A 15 3.02 11.91 2.20
CA TRP A 15 3.48 13.17 1.59
C TRP A 15 4.01 12.98 0.17
N GLY A 16 3.68 11.85 -0.47
CA GLY A 16 4.11 11.53 -1.82
C GLY A 16 3.42 12.37 -2.90
N ASP A 17 3.57 11.95 -4.15
CA ASP A 17 2.89 12.61 -5.25
C ASP A 17 1.36 12.47 -5.08
N ILE A 18 0.62 13.49 -5.50
CA ILE A 18 -0.86 13.51 -5.43
C ILE A 18 -1.53 13.05 -6.73
N ARG A 19 -0.71 12.83 -7.76
CA ARG A 19 -1.05 12.32 -9.10
C ARG A 19 0.25 11.88 -9.77
N THR A 20 0.18 11.18 -10.90
CA THR A 20 1.38 10.77 -11.65
C THR A 20 2.30 11.96 -11.91
N ALA A 21 3.54 11.89 -11.39
CA ALA A 21 4.54 12.95 -11.46
C ALA A 21 4.06 14.34 -10.97
N GLY A 22 3.09 14.36 -10.06
CA GLY A 22 2.53 15.58 -9.47
C GLY A 22 2.90 15.70 -8.01
N PRO A 23 4.02 16.35 -7.66
CA PRO A 23 4.46 16.47 -6.29
C PRO A 23 3.45 17.27 -5.45
N LEU A 24 3.46 16.99 -4.15
CA LEU A 24 2.63 17.69 -3.18
C LEU A 24 3.05 19.19 -3.10
N PRO A 25 2.13 20.14 -3.34
CA PRO A 25 2.45 21.57 -3.29
C PRO A 25 2.77 22.02 -1.86
N PRO A 26 3.61 23.07 -1.68
CA PRO A 26 3.75 23.74 -0.38
C PRO A 26 2.38 24.17 0.17
N PRO A 27 2.10 24.00 1.47
CA PRO A 27 3.02 23.69 2.58
C PRO A 27 3.29 22.18 2.80
N LYS A 28 3.03 21.32 1.81
CA LYS A 28 3.16 19.85 1.93
C LYS A 28 2.25 19.25 2.99
N THR A 29 0.96 19.59 2.94
CA THR A 29 -0.07 19.04 3.82
C THR A 29 -0.15 17.51 3.68
N LEU A 30 -0.12 16.77 4.80
CA LEU A 30 -0.27 15.32 4.80
C LEU A 30 -1.56 14.92 4.06
N GLN A 31 -1.45 14.00 3.11
CA GLN A 31 -2.59 13.46 2.39
C GLN A 31 -3.09 12.19 3.09
N GLN A 32 -4.39 11.95 2.98
CA GLN A 32 -5.07 10.80 3.55
C GLN A 32 -6.05 10.23 2.54
N LEU A 33 -6.11 8.91 2.46
CA LEU A 33 -7.06 8.18 1.63
C LEU A 33 -7.59 6.95 2.39
N GLU A 34 -8.90 6.77 2.37
CA GLU A 34 -9.54 5.56 2.87
C GLU A 34 -9.66 4.53 1.74
N VAL A 35 -9.16 3.32 1.98
CA VAL A 35 -9.16 2.22 1.01
C VAL A 35 -9.65 0.93 1.67
N PRO A 36 -10.42 0.09 0.96
CA PRO A 36 -10.83 -1.19 1.49
C PRO A 36 -9.68 -2.20 1.43
N LEU A 37 -9.56 -3.03 2.47
CA LEU A 37 -8.68 -4.19 2.43
C LEU A 37 -9.18 -5.22 1.43
N LEU A 38 -8.26 -5.77 0.65
CA LEU A 38 -8.50 -6.82 -0.31
C LEU A 38 -8.03 -8.16 0.26
N SER A 39 -8.77 -9.23 -0.05
CA SER A 39 -8.31 -10.57 0.30
C SER A 39 -7.03 -10.91 -0.47
N HIS A 40 -6.14 -11.69 0.15
CA HIS A 40 -4.90 -12.15 -0.48
C HIS A 40 -5.14 -12.84 -1.83
N ARG A 41 -6.21 -13.64 -1.92
CA ARG A 41 -6.63 -14.28 -3.17
C ARG A 41 -6.98 -13.25 -4.24
N ARG A 42 -7.73 -12.21 -3.89
CA ARG A 42 -8.12 -11.16 -4.84
C ARG A 42 -6.89 -10.40 -5.35
N CYS A 43 -5.94 -10.07 -4.47
CA CYS A 43 -4.72 -9.39 -4.87
C CYS A 43 -3.82 -10.25 -5.74
N ARG A 44 -3.69 -11.55 -5.43
CA ARG A 44 -3.03 -12.50 -6.32
C ARG A 44 -3.64 -12.51 -7.72
N CYS A 45 -4.97 -12.52 -7.83
CA CYS A 45 -5.62 -12.46 -9.13
C CYS A 45 -5.35 -11.16 -9.90
N LEU A 46 -5.30 -10.02 -9.20
CA LEU A 46 -5.02 -8.72 -9.83
C LEU A 46 -3.57 -8.63 -10.35
N TYR A 47 -2.61 -9.16 -9.59
CA TYR A 47 -1.18 -9.11 -9.94
C TYR A 47 -0.71 -10.30 -10.80
N ALA A 48 -1.49 -11.39 -10.91
CA ALA A 48 -1.13 -12.53 -11.76
C ALA A 48 -0.94 -12.14 -13.23
N GLY A 49 -1.64 -11.10 -13.71
CA GLY A 49 -1.51 -10.59 -15.07
C GLY A 49 -0.39 -9.58 -15.28
N THR A 50 0.23 -9.07 -14.21
CA THR A 50 1.27 -8.01 -14.30
C THR A 50 2.68 -8.56 -14.26
N GLY A 51 2.86 -9.83 -13.84
CA GLY A 51 4.18 -10.44 -13.61
C GLY A 51 4.86 -9.97 -12.32
N ASP A 52 4.32 -8.95 -11.65
CA ASP A 52 4.91 -8.33 -10.45
C ASP A 52 4.39 -9.00 -9.17
N THR A 53 4.70 -10.29 -9.02
CA THR A 53 4.28 -11.08 -7.86
C THR A 53 5.13 -10.84 -6.61
N ALA A 54 6.26 -10.14 -6.76
CA ALA A 54 7.14 -9.79 -5.64
C ALA A 54 6.44 -8.89 -4.61
N ALA A 55 5.55 -8.01 -5.09
CA ALA A 55 4.76 -7.11 -4.24
C ALA A 55 3.75 -7.83 -3.32
N LEU A 56 3.39 -9.09 -3.63
CA LEU A 56 2.41 -9.85 -2.86
C LEU A 56 3.01 -10.51 -1.61
N GLY A 57 4.32 -10.44 -1.41
CA GLY A 57 5.01 -11.07 -0.28
C GLY A 57 4.90 -12.61 -0.29
N THR A 58 5.22 -13.22 0.85
CA THR A 58 5.17 -14.68 0.98
C THR A 58 3.72 -15.17 1.14
N PRO A 59 3.47 -16.46 0.86
CA PRO A 59 2.18 -17.08 1.19
C PRO A 59 1.79 -17.02 2.67
N ALA A 60 2.73 -16.71 3.56
CA ALA A 60 2.53 -16.67 5.01
C ALA A 60 1.69 -15.47 5.49
N GLY A 61 1.42 -14.48 4.64
CA GLY A 61 0.43 -13.43 4.94
C GLY A 61 0.97 -12.24 5.73
N ASP A 62 2.25 -11.92 5.58
CA ASP A 62 2.87 -10.74 6.22
C ASP A 62 2.51 -9.42 5.51
N THR A 63 1.83 -9.51 4.37
CA THR A 63 1.43 -8.38 3.52
C THR A 63 -0.09 -8.21 3.54
N LEU A 64 -0.52 -6.96 3.74
CA LEU A 64 -1.89 -6.54 3.51
C LEU A 64 -1.97 -5.85 2.15
N CYS A 65 -3.07 -6.09 1.45
CA CYS A 65 -3.35 -5.46 0.19
C CYS A 65 -4.62 -4.62 0.35
N ALA A 66 -4.62 -3.41 -0.18
CA ALA A 66 -5.72 -2.48 -0.07
C ALA A 66 -5.84 -1.69 -1.37
N GLY A 67 -7.06 -1.31 -1.74
CA GLY A 67 -7.30 -0.50 -2.93
C GLY A 67 -8.58 -0.88 -3.66
N PHE A 68 -8.86 -0.16 -4.75
CA PHE A 68 -10.06 -0.32 -5.54
C PHE A 68 -9.77 -1.14 -6.82
N PRO A 69 -10.30 -2.37 -6.96
CA PRO A 69 -10.02 -3.23 -8.12
C PRO A 69 -10.38 -2.63 -9.48
N GLN A 70 -11.34 -1.71 -9.51
CA GLN A 70 -11.79 -1.01 -10.72
C GLN A 70 -10.95 0.24 -11.05
N GLY A 71 -9.91 0.54 -10.25
CA GLY A 71 -9.16 1.79 -10.33
C GLY A 71 -9.95 2.96 -9.74
N GLN A 72 -9.32 3.72 -8.83
CA GLN A 72 -9.83 4.98 -8.29
C GLN A 72 -8.63 5.80 -7.75
N ARG A 73 -8.79 6.45 -6.58
CA ARG A 73 -7.69 7.03 -5.81
C ARG A 73 -6.91 5.89 -5.18
N ASP A 74 -5.59 6.03 -5.17
CA ASP A 74 -4.67 5.06 -4.56
C ASP A 74 -3.42 5.78 -4.06
N ALA A 75 -2.56 5.07 -3.34
CA ALA A 75 -1.23 5.54 -3.00
C ALA A 75 -0.40 5.73 -4.28
N CYS A 76 0.21 6.91 -4.42
CA CYS A 76 1.14 7.19 -5.50
C CYS A 76 2.58 7.06 -5.00
N GLN A 77 3.47 6.74 -5.95
CA GLN A 77 4.90 6.70 -5.67
C GLN A 77 5.39 8.09 -5.22
N VAL A 78 6.43 8.09 -4.41
CA VAL A 78 7.20 9.30 -4.16
C VAL A 78 8.08 9.54 -5.40
N GLY A 79 8.00 10.71 -6.04
CA GLY A 79 8.84 11.02 -7.20
C GLY A 79 10.33 10.82 -6.90
N ALA A 80 11.14 10.47 -7.91
CA ALA A 80 12.56 10.15 -7.74
C ALA A 80 13.43 11.28 -7.12
N THR A 81 12.87 12.49 -6.99
CA THR A 81 13.53 13.68 -6.46
C THR A 81 13.33 13.89 -4.96
N VAL A 82 12.43 13.15 -4.29
CA VAL A 82 12.31 13.22 -2.83
C VAL A 82 13.17 12.14 -2.17
N PRO A 83 13.96 12.47 -1.13
CA PRO A 83 14.72 11.48 -0.39
C PRO A 83 13.75 10.42 0.17
N SER A 84 13.94 9.16 -0.22
CA SER A 84 13.23 8.05 0.38
C SER A 84 13.56 8.00 1.86
N VAL A 85 12.59 8.31 2.71
CA VAL A 85 12.75 8.10 4.15
C VAL A 85 12.81 6.59 4.36
N PRO A 86 13.90 6.04 4.90
CA PRO A 86 13.95 4.61 5.18
C PRO A 86 12.88 4.29 6.22
N SER A 87 11.86 3.52 5.82
CA SER A 87 10.88 3.00 6.78
C SER A 87 11.61 2.12 7.80
N PRO A 88 11.46 2.37 9.11
CA PRO A 88 11.96 1.46 10.12
C PRO A 88 11.24 0.14 9.93
N ARG A 89 11.97 -0.92 9.55
CA ARG A 89 11.40 -2.28 9.50
C ARG A 89 10.88 -2.61 10.90
N PRO A 90 9.60 -2.96 11.08
CA PRO A 90 9.13 -3.52 12.33
C PRO A 90 9.93 -4.80 12.59
N ARG A 91 10.63 -4.87 13.73
CA ARG A 91 11.21 -6.12 14.21
C ARG A 91 10.04 -7.03 14.61
N VAL A 92 9.65 -7.93 13.72
CA VAL A 92 8.70 -9.01 14.02
C VAL A 92 9.47 -10.07 14.82
N PRO A 93 9.09 -10.36 16.08
CA PRO A 93 9.71 -11.43 16.83
C PRO A 93 9.36 -12.80 16.21
N PRO A 94 10.25 -13.80 16.29
CA PRO A 94 9.98 -15.14 15.77
C PRO A 94 8.74 -15.73 16.47
N ALA A 95 7.85 -16.33 15.68
CA ALA A 95 6.71 -17.09 16.19
C ALA A 95 7.23 -18.33 16.94
N ARG A 96 6.65 -18.59 18.12
CA ARG A 96 6.93 -19.76 18.96
C ARG A 96 6.22 -21.00 18.43
#